data_AF-A0A7Y2MQH8-F1
#
_entry.id   AF-A0A7Y2MQH8-F1
#
_cell.length_a   1.000
_cell.length_b   1.000
_cell.length_c   1.000
_cell.angle_alpha   90.00
_cell.angle_beta   90.00
_cell.angle_gamma   90.00
#
_symmetry.space_group_name_H-M   'P 1'
#
loop_
_entity.id
_entity.type
_entity.pdbx_description
1 polymer ?
#
loop_
_entity_poly.entity_id
_entity_poly.type
_entity_poly.pdbx_seq_one_letter_code
_entity_poly.pdbx_strand_id
1 'polypeptide(L)'
;MRTIFLLFILFIAAGSTLLAQADGVKLSTNNSILSLESESKGILLPRMTELQKTAISNVIAGLMVYQTDGQKGIYQYNGNDWIHVGHNPTPYHVGDGISMQGDTMKLSIPDQAPGDMFYYNGTNWIRIPKGQEGQKLSIVNGLPTWIN
;
A
#
# COMPACT_ATOMS: atom_id res chain seq x y z
N MET A 1 57.68 13.12 -43.63
CA MET A 1 56.20 13.08 -43.77
C MET A 1 55.55 11.87 -43.10
N ARG A 2 56.13 10.65 -43.15
CA ARG A 2 55.59 9.46 -42.45
C ARG A 2 55.46 9.61 -40.91
N THR A 3 56.41 10.27 -40.26
CA THR A 3 56.43 10.47 -38.79
C THR A 3 55.38 11.47 -38.30
N ILE A 4 55.09 12.52 -39.07
CA ILE A 4 54.06 13.53 -38.75
C ILE A 4 52.65 12.92 -38.88
N PHE A 5 52.43 12.06 -39.88
CA PHE A 5 51.16 11.34 -40.06
C PHE A 5 50.87 10.37 -38.90
N LEU A 6 51.91 9.71 -38.36
CA LEU A 6 51.79 8.82 -37.21
C LEU A 6 51.42 9.56 -35.90
N LEU A 7 51.98 10.76 -35.69
CA LEU A 7 51.65 11.58 -34.51
C LEU A 7 50.21 12.12 -34.55
N PHE A 8 49.69 12.43 -35.75
CA PHE A 8 48.32 12.92 -35.91
C PHE A 8 47.27 11.83 -35.60
N ILE A 9 47.55 10.57 -36.00
CA ILE A 9 46.71 9.42 -35.65
C ILE A 9 46.75 9.14 -34.14
N LEU A 10 47.92 9.29 -33.50
CA LEU A 10 48.07 9.11 -32.06
C LEU A 10 47.31 10.17 -31.24
N PHE A 11 47.24 11.40 -31.75
CA PHE A 11 46.50 12.50 -31.12
C PHE A 11 44.98 12.32 -31.20
N ILE A 12 44.46 11.81 -32.33
CA ILE A 12 43.03 11.47 -32.48
C ILE A 12 42.63 10.30 -31.57
N ALA A 13 43.52 9.32 -31.38
CA ALA A 13 43.28 8.18 -30.50
C ALA A 13 43.29 8.54 -28.99
N ALA A 14 43.94 9.65 -28.59
CA ALA A 14 44.01 10.08 -27.19
C ALA A 14 42.80 10.92 -26.73
N GLY A 15 41.92 11.35 -27.66
CA GLY A 15 40.80 12.25 -27.36
C GLY A 15 39.46 11.57 -27.04
N SER A 16 39.34 10.25 -27.19
CA SER A 16 38.09 9.53 -26.90
C SER A 16 38.08 8.99 -25.46
N THR A 17 37.62 9.80 -24.51
CA THR A 17 37.17 9.27 -23.22
C THR A 17 35.81 8.60 -23.43
N LEU A 18 35.78 7.27 -23.40
CA LEU A 18 34.55 6.50 -23.31
C LEU A 18 33.94 6.75 -21.93
N LEU A 19 32.92 7.60 -21.83
CA LEU A 19 31.99 7.52 -20.70
C LEU A 19 31.25 6.20 -20.85
N ALA A 20 31.49 5.26 -19.93
CA ALA A 20 30.74 4.02 -19.87
C ALA A 20 29.25 4.35 -19.71
N GLN A 21 28.48 4.26 -20.79
CA GLN A 21 27.02 4.21 -20.71
C GLN A 21 26.64 2.78 -20.29
N ALA A 22 26.64 2.51 -18.99
CA ALA A 22 25.88 1.40 -18.46
C ALA A 22 24.45 1.88 -18.19
N ASP A 23 23.68 2.09 -19.27
CA ASP A 23 22.22 2.15 -19.16
C ASP A 23 21.74 0.70 -19.07
N GLY A 24 21.79 0.12 -17.86
CA GLY A 24 21.28 -1.24 -17.62
C GLY A 24 22.02 -1.97 -16.52
N VAL A 25 21.31 -2.18 -15.40
CA VAL A 25 21.55 -3.20 -14.36
C VAL A 25 22.98 -3.25 -13.80
N LYS A 26 23.19 -2.55 -12.67
CA LYS A 26 24.33 -2.85 -11.80
C LYS A 26 24.07 -4.17 -11.08
N LEU A 27 25.05 -5.08 -11.10
CA LEU A 27 25.14 -6.16 -10.11
C LEU A 27 25.49 -5.48 -8.79
N SER A 28 24.53 -5.41 -7.87
CA SER A 28 24.67 -4.62 -6.65
C SER A 28 25.76 -5.19 -5.74
N THR A 29 26.59 -4.31 -5.19
CA THR A 29 27.71 -4.66 -4.31
C THR A 29 27.35 -4.75 -2.83
N ASN A 30 26.05 -4.71 -2.48
CA ASN A 30 25.57 -4.95 -1.11
C ASN A 30 24.26 -5.74 -1.12
N ASN A 31 24.32 -7.02 -0.73
CA ASN A 31 23.20 -7.92 -0.39
C ASN A 31 22.02 -8.02 -1.39
N SER A 32 22.21 -7.65 -2.66
CA SER A 32 21.12 -7.65 -3.64
C SER A 32 21.57 -8.20 -5.00
N ILE A 33 20.71 -9.03 -5.61
CA ILE A 33 20.95 -9.60 -6.94
C ILE A 33 20.73 -8.54 -8.03
N LEU A 34 19.95 -7.49 -7.75
CA LEU A 34 19.63 -6.41 -8.67
C LEU A 34 19.48 -5.08 -7.92
N SER A 35 20.28 -4.07 -8.30
CA SER A 35 20.04 -2.66 -7.93
C SER A 35 19.80 -1.85 -9.20
N LEU A 36 18.71 -1.09 -9.19
CA LEU A 36 18.30 -0.19 -10.27
C LEU A 36 18.32 1.23 -9.74
N GLU A 37 19.34 1.99 -10.13
CA GLU A 37 19.54 3.39 -9.74
C GLU A 37 19.32 4.28 -10.97
N SER A 38 18.37 5.20 -10.89
CA SER A 38 18.17 6.24 -11.90
C SER A 38 17.55 7.46 -11.26
N GLU A 39 18.00 8.65 -11.68
CA GLU A 39 17.41 9.93 -11.25
C GLU A 39 16.20 10.33 -12.12
N SER A 40 15.98 9.66 -13.26
CA SER A 40 15.01 10.07 -14.28
C SER A 40 14.14 8.95 -14.85
N LYS A 41 14.46 7.68 -14.57
CA LYS A 41 13.71 6.51 -15.05
C LYS A 41 13.15 5.70 -13.88
N GLY A 42 12.07 4.99 -14.13
CA GLY A 42 11.45 4.06 -13.18
C GLY A 42 11.33 2.65 -13.76
N ILE A 43 10.69 1.77 -13.00
CA ILE A 43 10.40 0.39 -13.43
C ILE A 43 8.97 0.34 -13.95
N LEU A 44 8.80 -0.14 -15.18
CA LEU A 44 7.47 -0.51 -15.70
C LEU A 44 7.23 -2.00 -15.43
N LEU A 45 6.26 -2.31 -14.57
CA LEU A 45 5.84 -3.70 -14.32
C LEU A 45 5.09 -4.26 -15.55
N PRO A 46 5.03 -5.60 -15.71
CA PRO A 46 4.16 -6.23 -16.69
C PRO A 46 2.73 -5.71 -16.59
N ARG A 47 2.18 -5.25 -17.72
CA ARG A 47 0.85 -4.63 -17.80
C ARG A 47 -0.15 -5.63 -18.36
N MET A 48 -1.29 -5.78 -17.70
CA MET A 48 -2.31 -6.75 -18.10
C MET A 48 -3.69 -6.38 -17.57
N THR A 49 -4.74 -6.97 -18.11
CA THR A 49 -6.11 -6.83 -17.58
C THR A 49 -6.32 -7.67 -16.33
N GLU A 50 -7.42 -7.43 -15.61
CA GLU A 50 -7.85 -8.24 -14.46
C GLU A 50 -8.00 -9.72 -14.83
N LEU A 51 -8.63 -9.98 -15.98
CA LEU A 51 -8.79 -11.33 -16.51
C LEU A 51 -7.44 -11.98 -16.82
N GLN A 52 -6.49 -11.23 -17.40
CA GLN A 52 -5.15 -11.76 -17.68
C GLN A 52 -4.36 -12.02 -16.39
N LYS A 53 -4.44 -11.14 -15.39
CA LYS A 53 -3.81 -11.31 -14.07
C LYS A 53 -4.34 -12.55 -13.34
N THR A 54 -5.65 -12.74 -13.35
CA THR A 54 -6.31 -13.89 -12.69
C THR A 54 -6.13 -15.20 -13.47
N ALA A 55 -5.83 -15.13 -14.77
CA ALA A 55 -5.52 -16.29 -15.60
C ALA A 55 -4.06 -16.80 -15.46
N ILE A 56 -3.18 -16.12 -14.73
CA ILE A 56 -1.82 -16.60 -14.47
C ILE A 56 -1.90 -17.87 -13.62
N SER A 57 -1.38 -18.98 -14.15
CA SER A 57 -1.30 -20.26 -13.42
C SER A 57 0.01 -20.36 -12.63
N ASN A 58 0.01 -21.14 -11.54
CA ASN A 58 1.18 -21.36 -10.69
C ASN A 58 1.85 -20.06 -10.20
N VAL A 59 1.03 -19.09 -9.78
CA VAL A 59 1.53 -17.79 -9.30
C VAL A 59 2.41 -17.98 -8.07
N ILE A 60 3.57 -17.32 -8.04
CA ILE A 60 4.51 -17.36 -6.91
C ILE A 60 4.30 -16.11 -6.05
N ALA A 61 4.36 -16.29 -4.72
CA ALA A 61 4.29 -15.18 -3.78
C ALA A 61 5.38 -14.13 -4.09
N GLY A 62 5.00 -12.85 -4.04
CA GLY A 62 5.86 -11.72 -4.38
C GLY A 62 5.79 -11.27 -5.85
N LEU A 63 5.11 -12.01 -6.74
CA LEU A 63 4.93 -11.57 -8.14
C LEU A 63 4.18 -10.23 -8.19
N MET A 64 4.71 -9.25 -8.93
CA MET A 64 4.14 -7.91 -9.07
C MET A 64 3.74 -7.62 -10.52
N VAL A 65 2.54 -7.06 -10.71
CA VAL A 65 2.00 -6.68 -12.03
C VAL A 65 1.25 -5.34 -11.93
N TYR A 66 1.06 -4.67 -13.07
CA TYR A 66 0.16 -3.51 -13.17
C TYR A 66 -1.12 -3.88 -13.91
N GLN A 67 -2.27 -3.79 -13.22
CA GLN A 67 -3.58 -4.02 -13.82
C GLN A 67 -4.07 -2.78 -14.57
N THR A 68 -4.52 -2.95 -15.82
CA THR A 68 -4.88 -1.83 -16.72
C THR A 68 -6.38 -1.51 -16.80
N ASP A 69 -7.24 -2.36 -16.27
CA ASP A 69 -8.71 -2.20 -16.21
C ASP A 69 -9.26 -2.53 -14.81
N GLY A 70 -10.59 -2.47 -14.63
CA GLY A 70 -11.23 -2.62 -13.32
C GLY A 70 -10.67 -1.64 -12.28
N GLN A 71 -10.29 -2.16 -11.11
CA GLN A 71 -9.49 -1.43 -10.12
C GLN A 71 -8.02 -1.38 -10.57
N LYS A 72 -7.67 -0.34 -11.32
CA LYS A 72 -6.32 -0.18 -11.92
C LYS A 72 -5.27 0.11 -10.86
N GLY A 73 -4.12 -0.54 -10.98
CA GLY A 73 -2.99 -0.27 -10.11
C GLY A 73 -1.99 -1.41 -10.02
N ILE A 74 -1.08 -1.30 -9.06
CA ILE A 74 -0.06 -2.31 -8.81
C ILE A 74 -0.68 -3.41 -7.94
N TYR A 75 -0.52 -4.66 -8.36
CA TYR A 75 -0.91 -5.83 -7.58
C TYR A 75 0.31 -6.68 -7.26
N GLN A 76 0.36 -7.20 -6.03
CA GLN A 76 1.32 -8.20 -5.58
C GLN A 76 0.56 -9.48 -5.19
N TYR A 77 1.01 -10.64 -5.65
CA TYR A 77 0.46 -11.90 -5.16
C TYR A 77 1.08 -12.24 -3.80
N ASN A 78 0.28 -12.41 -2.74
CA ASN A 78 0.80 -12.71 -1.40
C ASN A 78 1.02 -14.22 -1.13
N GLY A 79 0.73 -15.08 -2.11
CA GLY A 79 0.74 -16.54 -1.99
C GLY A 79 -0.65 -17.18 -1.99
N ASN A 80 -1.69 -16.38 -1.75
CA ASN A 80 -3.08 -16.81 -1.77
C ASN A 80 -3.89 -15.94 -2.75
N ASP A 81 -3.75 -14.62 -2.62
CA ASP A 81 -4.55 -13.63 -3.34
C ASP A 81 -3.69 -12.51 -3.94
N TRP A 82 -4.27 -11.83 -4.92
CA TRP A 82 -3.72 -10.61 -5.48
C TRP A 82 -4.11 -9.41 -4.61
N ILE A 83 -3.11 -8.81 -3.95
CA ILE A 83 -3.26 -7.62 -3.11
C ILE A 83 -2.95 -6.37 -3.91
N HIS A 84 -3.87 -5.40 -3.91
CA HIS A 84 -3.61 -4.10 -4.51
C HIS A 84 -2.66 -3.31 -3.61
N VAL A 85 -1.49 -2.96 -4.13
CA VAL A 85 -0.46 -2.20 -3.42
C VAL A 85 -0.78 -0.71 -3.50
N GLY A 86 -0.74 -0.02 -2.36
CA GLY A 86 -0.95 1.43 -2.29
C GLY A 86 -2.39 1.88 -2.57
N HIS A 87 -3.36 0.95 -2.62
CA HIS A 87 -4.77 1.33 -2.61
C HIS A 87 -5.21 1.58 -1.17
N ASN A 88 -5.75 2.77 -0.94
CA ASN A 88 -6.54 3.06 0.25
C ASN A 88 -8.00 2.79 -0.14
N PRO A 89 -8.54 1.58 0.12
CA PRO A 89 -9.96 1.34 -0.11
C PRO A 89 -10.77 2.37 0.65
N THR A 90 -11.86 2.85 0.05
CA THR A 90 -12.85 3.68 0.72
C THR A 90 -14.13 2.85 0.85
N PRO A 91 -14.51 2.39 2.07
CA PRO A 91 -13.89 2.67 3.37
C PRO A 91 -12.56 1.95 3.60
N TYR A 92 -11.64 2.59 4.31
CA TYR A 92 -10.41 1.96 4.81
C TYR A 92 -10.73 1.26 6.11
N HIS A 93 -10.53 -0.05 6.16
CA HIS A 93 -10.83 -0.86 7.34
C HIS A 93 -9.55 -1.11 8.15
N VAL A 94 -9.58 -0.81 9.45
CA VAL A 94 -8.55 -1.26 10.41
C VAL A 94 -9.14 -2.45 11.17
N GLY A 95 -8.90 -3.64 10.65
CA GLY A 95 -9.58 -4.87 11.08
C GLY A 95 -11.10 -4.81 10.86
N ASP A 96 -11.85 -5.63 11.60
CA ASP A 96 -13.31 -5.69 11.47
C ASP A 96 -14.05 -4.58 12.25
N GLY A 97 -13.34 -3.86 13.12
CA GLY A 97 -13.94 -2.97 14.12
C GLY A 97 -13.97 -1.48 13.75
N ILE A 98 -13.13 -1.01 12.83
CA ILE A 98 -13.01 0.43 12.51
C ILE A 98 -13.01 0.60 10.99
N SER A 99 -13.86 1.49 10.48
CA SER A 99 -13.87 1.89 9.06
C SER A 99 -13.76 3.40 8.91
N MET A 100 -12.86 3.88 8.07
CA MET A 100 -12.66 5.30 7.76
C MET A 100 -13.17 5.58 6.34
N GLN A 101 -14.01 6.60 6.16
CA GLN A 101 -14.50 7.02 4.84
C GLN A 101 -14.58 8.55 4.77
N GLY A 102 -13.82 9.15 3.84
CA GLY A 102 -13.66 10.61 3.81
C GLY A 102 -13.12 11.11 5.16
N ASP A 103 -13.80 12.11 5.73
CA ASP A 103 -13.46 12.67 7.06
C ASP A 103 -14.15 11.93 8.21
N THR A 104 -14.86 10.82 7.95
CA THR A 104 -15.62 10.07 8.97
C THR A 104 -14.85 8.83 9.43
N MET A 105 -14.75 8.66 10.75
CA MET A 105 -14.39 7.40 11.39
C MET A 105 -15.65 6.74 11.95
N LYS A 106 -15.91 5.49 11.55
CA LYS A 106 -17.01 4.68 12.06
C LYS A 106 -16.46 3.50 12.84
N LEU A 107 -17.01 3.28 14.03
CA LEU A 107 -16.80 2.07 14.80
C LEU A 107 -17.90 1.06 14.43
N SER A 108 -17.51 -0.15 14.06
CA SER A 108 -18.42 -1.26 13.81
C SER A 108 -18.82 -1.86 15.16
N ILE A 109 -19.96 -1.42 15.66
CA ILE A 109 -20.56 -1.93 16.90
C ILE A 109 -21.84 -2.68 16.52
N PRO A 110 -21.94 -4.00 16.82
CA PRO A 110 -23.16 -4.78 16.58
C PRO A 110 -24.38 -4.21 17.31
N ASP A 111 -25.57 -4.37 16.73
CA ASP A 111 -26.87 -4.10 17.36
C ASP A 111 -27.08 -2.68 17.94
N GLN A 112 -26.48 -1.68 17.31
CA GLN A 112 -26.66 -0.27 17.69
C GLN A 112 -28.01 0.30 17.24
N ALA A 113 -28.60 1.14 18.07
CA ALA A 113 -29.78 1.95 17.78
C ALA A 113 -29.48 3.44 18.05
N PRO A 114 -30.19 4.37 17.37
CA PRO A 114 -30.04 5.80 17.62
C PRO A 114 -30.27 6.16 19.10
N GLY A 115 -29.32 6.87 19.70
CA GLY A 115 -29.36 7.32 21.09
C GLY A 115 -28.76 6.34 22.10
N ASP A 116 -28.23 5.20 21.65
CA ASP A 116 -27.49 4.30 22.53
C ASP A 116 -26.18 4.95 23.01
N MET A 117 -25.80 4.58 24.23
CA MET A 117 -24.52 4.93 24.83
C MET A 117 -23.73 3.66 25.13
N PHE A 118 -22.41 3.78 25.20
CA PHE A 118 -21.54 2.67 25.59
C PHE A 118 -20.61 3.13 26.72
N TYR A 119 -20.34 2.24 27.66
CA TYR A 119 -19.36 2.48 28.72
C TYR A 119 -18.48 1.25 28.92
N TYR A 120 -17.26 1.46 29.41
CA TYR A 120 -16.36 0.38 29.78
C TYR A 120 -16.58 0.02 31.26
N ASN A 121 -16.88 -1.24 31.55
CA ASN A 121 -17.14 -1.71 32.93
C ASN A 121 -15.88 -2.22 33.65
N GLY A 122 -14.70 -2.04 33.07
CA GLY A 122 -13.44 -2.61 33.57
C GLY A 122 -12.99 -3.88 32.85
N THR A 123 -13.88 -4.53 32.10
CA THR A 123 -13.56 -5.75 31.31
C THR A 123 -14.08 -5.66 29.87
N ASN A 124 -15.32 -5.23 29.70
CA ASN A 124 -16.01 -5.16 28.42
C ASN A 124 -16.61 -3.78 28.19
N TRP A 125 -16.80 -3.44 26.91
CA TRP A 125 -17.70 -2.36 26.52
C TRP A 125 -19.14 -2.84 26.60
N ILE A 126 -19.94 -2.16 27.41
CA ILE A 126 -21.34 -2.48 27.67
C ILE A 126 -22.22 -1.41 27.03
N ARG A 127 -23.23 -1.87 26.29
CA ARG A 127 -24.28 -1.03 25.71
C ARG A 127 -25.26 -0.62 26.80
N ILE A 128 -25.59 0.66 26.86
CA ILE A 128 -26.74 1.21 27.57
C ILE A 128 -27.73 1.68 26.50
N PRO A 129 -28.87 1.00 26.35
CA PRO A 129 -29.93 1.46 25.46
C PRO A 129 -30.35 2.89 25.78
N LYS A 130 -30.89 3.61 24.78
CA LYS A 130 -31.46 4.93 25.02
C LYS A 130 -32.45 4.93 26.20
N GLY A 131 -32.40 5.98 27.02
CA GLY A 131 -33.36 6.19 28.12
C GLY A 131 -34.74 6.58 27.61
N GLN A 132 -35.72 6.55 28.50
CA GLN A 132 -37.04 7.14 28.27
C GLN A 132 -37.06 8.64 28.59
N GLU A 133 -38.06 9.34 28.08
CA GLU A 133 -38.26 10.75 28.38
C GLU A 133 -38.41 10.98 29.90
N GLY A 134 -37.77 12.04 30.41
CA GLY A 134 -37.70 12.35 31.84
C GLY A 134 -36.61 11.61 32.61
N GLN A 135 -35.99 10.57 32.03
CA GLN A 135 -34.88 9.89 32.68
C GLN A 135 -33.57 10.69 32.56
N LYS A 136 -32.78 10.66 33.63
CA LYS A 136 -31.42 11.20 33.68
C LYS A 136 -30.40 10.08 33.88
N LEU A 137 -29.26 10.19 33.22
CA LEU A 137 -28.15 9.27 33.45
C LEU A 137 -27.48 9.63 34.77
N SER A 138 -27.29 8.65 35.64
CA SER A 138 -26.58 8.81 36.91
C SER A 138 -25.63 7.64 37.16
N ILE A 139 -24.68 7.83 38.07
CA ILE A 139 -23.78 6.77 38.50
C ILE A 139 -24.40 6.06 39.70
N VAL A 140 -24.78 4.80 39.52
CA VAL A 140 -25.32 3.93 40.57
C VAL A 140 -24.34 2.79 40.78
N ASN A 141 -23.82 2.64 42.00
CA ASN A 141 -22.79 1.64 42.33
C ASN A 141 -21.55 1.70 41.41
N GLY A 142 -21.15 2.90 40.99
CA GLY A 142 -19.99 3.10 40.11
C GLY A 142 -20.27 2.88 38.61
N LEU A 143 -21.50 2.52 38.22
CA LEU A 143 -21.88 2.26 36.83
C LEU A 143 -22.92 3.27 36.31
N PRO A 144 -22.83 3.73 35.05
CA PRO A 144 -23.85 4.59 34.47
C PRO A 144 -25.18 3.86 34.30
N THR A 145 -26.27 4.45 34.80
CA THR A 145 -27.62 3.88 34.80
C THR A 145 -28.67 4.98 34.62
N TRP A 146 -29.73 4.70 33.85
CA TRP A 146 -30.89 5.61 33.74
C TRP A 146 -31.72 5.58 35.02
N ILE A 147 -32.00 6.75 35.59
CA ILE A 147 -32.88 6.94 36.74
C ILE A 147 -33.97 7.97 36.42
N ASN A 148 -35.09 7.90 37.11
CA ASN A 148 -36.17 8.89 37.02
C ASN A 148 -35.86 10.16 37.84
#